data_AF-A0A7I7QHV7-F1
#
_entry.id   AF-A0A7I7QHV7-F1
#
_cell.length_a   1.000
_cell.length_b   1.000
_cell.length_c   1.000
_cell.angle_alpha   90.00
_cell.angle_beta   90.00
_cell.angle_gamma   90.00
#
_symmetry.space_group_name_H-M   'P 1'
#
loop_
_entity.id
_entity.type
_entity.pdbx_description
1 polymer ?
#
loop_
_entity_poly.entity_id
_entity_poly.type
_entity_poly.pdbx_seq_one_letter_code
_entity_poly.pdbx_strand_id
1 'polypeptide(L)'
;MPPSHPIGSPAYLPLFSELARTGLHVIGYANRYSVGDSALQMENHLVDLGACVRDARERLGYHRVVLAGWSGGGSPMMGYQAEAEKPTITQTAAGEPSSLAETALPAADAVMLLAAPRSRHRLLTEFLDASITDELQPERNRDAEFDLYDPANPNQPPYSADFLAAYRDRQRERNRRITALAQQKLQDFRDAGRPQAEHAFVVHGTMADPRWLDPTIEPNGRRRGGAIWGTPRWPTPAPAR
;
A
#
# COMPACT_ATOMS: atom_id res chain seq x y z
N MET A 1 2.81 1.20 -4.67
CA MET A 1 3.84 1.24 -3.61
C MET A 1 4.30 -0.18 -3.41
N PRO A 2 5.58 -0.53 -3.36
CA PRO A 2 5.97 -1.93 -3.26
C PRO A 2 5.72 -2.49 -1.83
N PRO A 3 5.39 -3.80 -1.68
CA PRO A 3 5.09 -4.44 -0.38
C PRO A 3 6.32 -4.56 0.53
N SER A 4 7.48 -4.70 -0.07
CA SER A 4 8.77 -4.48 0.57
C SER A 4 9.58 -3.62 -0.37
N HIS A 5 10.55 -2.88 0.15
CA HIS A 5 11.52 -2.24 -0.73
C HIS A 5 12.21 -3.32 -1.60
N PRO A 6 12.32 -3.14 -2.93
CA PRO A 6 12.91 -4.15 -3.81
C PRO A 6 14.33 -4.49 -3.35
N ILE A 7 14.74 -5.76 -3.49
CA ILE A 7 16.13 -6.14 -3.21
C ILE A 7 17.08 -5.25 -4.00
N GLY A 8 18.10 -4.73 -3.31
CA GLY A 8 18.97 -3.65 -3.78
C GLY A 8 18.68 -2.33 -3.04
N SER A 9 17.42 -2.00 -2.79
CA SER A 9 17.04 -0.79 -2.05
C SER A 9 17.54 -0.76 -0.59
N PRO A 10 17.58 -1.87 0.19
CA PRO A 10 18.09 -1.79 1.57
C PRO A 10 19.54 -1.27 1.63
N ALA A 11 20.39 -1.59 0.65
CA ALA A 11 21.77 -1.12 0.59
C ALA A 11 21.90 0.36 0.21
N TYR A 12 20.91 0.95 -0.47
CA TYR A 12 20.87 2.37 -0.84
C TYR A 12 20.13 3.24 0.19
N LEU A 13 19.42 2.62 1.12
CA LEU A 13 18.64 3.30 2.14
C LEU A 13 19.55 3.59 3.35
N PRO A 14 19.80 4.86 3.71
CA PRO A 14 20.83 5.22 4.68
C PRO A 14 20.63 4.56 6.04
N LEU A 15 19.39 4.37 6.49
CA LEU A 15 19.09 3.71 7.76
C LEU A 15 19.81 2.36 7.91
N PHE A 16 19.69 1.48 6.92
CA PHE A 16 20.19 0.10 7.04
C PHE A 16 21.71 0.06 7.01
N SER A 17 22.34 0.86 6.16
CA SER A 17 23.80 1.00 6.15
C SER A 17 24.32 1.63 7.45
N GLU A 18 23.63 2.62 8.01
CA GLU A 18 24.04 3.21 9.30
C GLU A 18 23.88 2.22 10.46
N LEU A 19 22.79 1.45 10.53
CA LEU A 19 22.63 0.39 11.54
C LEU A 19 23.75 -0.66 11.45
N ALA A 20 24.15 -1.03 10.23
CA ALA A 20 25.29 -1.92 10.05
C ALA A 20 26.60 -1.31 10.57
N ARG A 21 26.83 -0.01 10.34
CA ARG A 21 28.02 0.71 10.87
C ARG A 21 28.03 0.84 12.38
N THR A 22 26.88 0.79 13.04
CA THR A 22 26.81 0.73 14.52
C THR A 22 27.08 -0.67 15.08
N GLY A 23 27.41 -1.65 14.24
CA GLY A 23 27.68 -3.04 14.64
C GLY A 23 26.46 -3.94 14.75
N LEU A 24 25.28 -3.48 14.29
CA LEU A 24 24.09 -4.33 14.21
C LEU A 24 24.13 -5.17 12.94
N HIS A 25 23.72 -6.42 13.03
CA HIS A 25 23.59 -7.28 11.84
C HIS A 25 22.26 -6.96 11.15
N VAL A 26 22.33 -6.61 9.86
CA VAL A 26 21.15 -6.22 9.08
C VAL A 26 20.89 -7.27 8.00
N ILE A 27 19.69 -7.86 8.02
CA ILE A 27 19.23 -8.82 7.02
C ILE A 27 18.26 -8.12 6.08
N GLY A 28 18.67 -7.96 4.82
CA GLY A 28 17.75 -7.67 3.72
C GLY A 28 17.27 -8.98 3.10
N TYR A 29 15.99 -9.06 2.72
CA TYR A 29 15.41 -10.26 2.13
C TYR A 29 14.64 -9.96 0.84
N ALA A 30 14.51 -10.97 -0.01
CA ALA A 30 13.68 -10.96 -1.21
C ALA A 30 12.40 -11.68 -0.87
N ASN A 31 11.27 -11.09 -1.20
CA ASN A 31 10.06 -11.87 -1.39
C ASN A 31 9.98 -12.30 -2.86
N ARG A 32 9.01 -13.17 -3.14
CA ARG A 32 8.69 -13.67 -4.49
C ARG A 32 8.22 -12.58 -5.48
N TYR A 33 7.99 -11.36 -5.03
CA TYR A 33 7.49 -10.21 -5.81
C TYR A 33 8.58 -9.16 -6.10
N SER A 34 9.86 -9.54 -5.96
CA SER A 34 11.00 -8.62 -6.06
C SER A 34 11.18 -7.96 -7.44
N VAL A 35 10.63 -8.55 -8.49
CA VAL A 35 10.66 -8.02 -9.87
C VAL A 35 9.37 -7.29 -10.29
N GLY A 36 8.35 -7.26 -9.42
CA GLY A 36 7.07 -6.61 -9.67
C GLY A 36 5.99 -7.08 -8.70
N ASP A 37 5.11 -6.16 -8.27
CA ASP A 37 4.08 -6.40 -7.26
C ASP A 37 2.64 -6.43 -7.82
N SER A 38 2.48 -6.52 -9.14
CA SER A 38 1.15 -6.61 -9.78
C SER A 38 0.37 -7.86 -9.37
N ALA A 39 1.07 -8.98 -9.15
CA ALA A 39 0.50 -10.24 -8.69
C ALA A 39 0.64 -10.47 -7.16
N LEU A 40 0.90 -9.39 -6.41
CA LEU A 40 1.12 -9.48 -4.97
C LEU A 40 -0.09 -10.07 -4.24
N GLN A 41 0.15 -11.16 -3.50
CA GLN A 41 -0.72 -11.64 -2.44
C GLN A 41 -0.02 -11.35 -1.11
N MET A 42 -0.71 -10.61 -0.23
CA MET A 42 -0.10 -10.16 1.04
C MET A 42 0.26 -11.35 1.92
N GLU A 43 -0.54 -12.39 1.90
CA GLU A 43 -0.38 -13.58 2.70
C GLU A 43 0.92 -14.32 2.34
N ASN A 44 1.20 -14.47 1.04
CA ASN A 44 2.46 -15.03 0.56
C ASN A 44 3.67 -14.20 0.98
N HIS A 45 3.53 -12.86 0.99
CA HIS A 45 4.60 -11.98 1.44
C HIS A 45 4.89 -12.16 2.93
N LEU A 46 3.86 -12.36 3.77
CA LEU A 46 4.05 -12.65 5.20
C LEU A 46 4.73 -14.01 5.41
N VAL A 47 4.38 -15.02 4.62
CA VAL A 47 5.04 -16.34 4.64
C VAL A 47 6.53 -16.22 4.26
N ASP A 48 6.85 -15.47 3.20
CA ASP A 48 8.25 -15.22 2.78
C ASP A 48 9.06 -14.52 3.88
N LEU A 49 8.46 -13.53 4.55
CA LEU A 49 9.08 -12.89 5.70
C LEU A 49 9.26 -13.88 6.86
N GLY A 50 8.30 -14.78 7.08
CA GLY A 50 8.38 -15.82 8.08
C GLY A 50 9.53 -16.78 7.87
N ALA A 51 9.80 -17.15 6.62
CA ALA A 51 10.97 -17.94 6.27
C ALA A 51 12.28 -17.21 6.59
N CYS A 52 12.37 -15.91 6.32
CA CYS A 52 13.53 -15.09 6.66
C CYS A 52 13.77 -15.00 8.18
N VAL A 53 12.72 -14.72 8.96
CA VAL A 53 12.83 -14.66 10.43
C VAL A 53 13.22 -16.01 11.01
N ARG A 54 12.65 -17.10 10.49
CA ARG A 54 13.00 -18.47 10.89
C ARG A 54 14.47 -18.76 10.60
N ASP A 55 14.93 -18.47 9.40
CA ASP A 55 16.31 -18.68 8.98
C ASP A 55 17.31 -17.88 9.83
N ALA A 56 16.97 -16.64 10.17
CA ALA A 56 17.76 -15.82 11.10
C ALA A 56 17.89 -16.48 12.48
N ARG A 57 16.81 -17.03 13.02
CA ARG A 57 16.83 -17.68 14.34
C ARG A 57 17.52 -19.04 14.32
N GLU A 58 17.12 -19.91 13.40
CA GLU A 58 17.50 -21.33 13.39
C GLU A 58 18.87 -21.56 12.77
N ARG A 59 19.14 -21.00 11.58
CA ARG A 59 20.40 -21.24 10.85
C ARG A 59 21.49 -20.23 11.22
N LEU A 60 21.14 -18.96 11.36
CA LEU A 60 22.11 -17.90 11.68
C LEU A 60 22.33 -17.70 13.19
N GLY A 61 21.49 -18.30 14.04
CA GLY A 61 21.64 -18.30 15.49
C GLY A 61 21.28 -16.99 16.19
N TYR A 62 20.48 -16.11 15.56
CA TYR A 62 20.05 -14.86 16.19
C TYR A 62 19.00 -15.09 17.27
N HIS A 63 19.36 -14.75 18.51
CA HIS A 63 18.41 -14.80 19.63
C HIS A 63 17.39 -13.66 19.61
N ARG A 64 17.77 -12.50 19.06
CA ARG A 64 16.91 -11.31 18.97
C ARG A 64 16.74 -10.90 17.51
N VAL A 65 15.50 -10.79 17.07
CA VAL A 65 15.12 -10.33 15.73
C VAL A 65 14.21 -9.12 15.85
N VAL A 66 14.60 -8.01 15.23
CA VAL A 66 13.81 -6.77 15.17
C VAL A 66 13.35 -6.57 13.73
N LEU A 67 12.04 -6.46 13.51
CA LEU A 67 11.51 -6.12 12.19
C LEU A 67 11.66 -4.62 11.95
N ALA A 68 12.28 -4.24 10.84
CA ALA A 68 12.49 -2.84 10.49
C ALA A 68 11.69 -2.48 9.24
N GLY A 69 10.63 -1.68 9.41
CA GLY A 69 9.76 -1.24 8.34
C GLY A 69 9.95 0.23 7.99
N TRP A 70 10.50 0.51 6.80
CA TRP A 70 10.58 1.86 6.25
C TRP A 70 9.49 2.05 5.18
N SER A 71 8.71 3.13 5.28
CA SER A 71 7.79 3.58 4.23
C SER A 71 6.81 2.46 3.90
N GLY A 72 6.68 2.06 2.63
CA GLY A 72 5.80 0.96 2.22
C GLY A 72 6.08 -0.37 2.91
N GLY A 73 7.30 -0.59 3.42
CA GLY A 73 7.65 -1.76 4.21
C GLY A 73 7.13 -1.76 5.64
N GLY A 74 6.63 -0.63 6.15
CA GLY A 74 6.11 -0.54 7.52
C GLY A 74 4.86 -1.37 7.77
N SER A 75 3.81 -1.20 6.94
CA SER A 75 2.55 -1.91 7.16
C SER A 75 2.68 -3.44 7.06
N PRO A 76 3.53 -4.02 6.17
CA PRO A 76 3.71 -5.47 6.13
C PRO A 76 4.51 -6.02 7.31
N MET A 77 5.50 -5.29 7.86
CA MET A 77 6.15 -5.71 9.12
C MET A 77 5.15 -5.77 10.27
N MET A 78 4.24 -4.79 10.36
CA MET A 78 3.17 -4.80 11.36
C MET A 78 2.17 -5.93 11.12
N GLY A 79 1.78 -6.18 9.86
CA GLY A 79 0.89 -7.28 9.49
C GLY A 79 1.49 -8.64 9.83
N TYR A 80 2.79 -8.83 9.59
CA TYR A 80 3.52 -10.03 10.01
C TYR A 80 3.47 -10.24 11.51
N GLN A 81 3.84 -9.21 12.29
CA GLN A 81 3.87 -9.34 13.75
C GLN A 81 2.48 -9.61 14.31
N ALA A 82 1.44 -8.97 13.77
CA ALA A 82 0.05 -9.21 14.16
C ALA A 82 -0.36 -10.68 13.91
N GLU A 83 -0.06 -11.24 12.74
CA GLU A 83 -0.36 -12.65 12.43
C GLU A 83 0.53 -13.64 13.19
N ALA A 84 1.76 -13.27 13.55
CA ALA A 84 2.63 -14.08 14.39
C ALA A 84 2.15 -14.17 15.85
N GLU A 85 1.57 -13.09 16.37
CA GLU A 85 1.02 -13.04 17.74
C GLU A 85 -0.39 -13.59 17.84
N LYS A 86 -1.23 -13.29 16.85
CA LYS A 86 -2.64 -13.69 16.80
C LYS A 86 -3.04 -13.97 15.35
N PRO A 87 -2.86 -15.20 14.86
CA PRO A 87 -3.26 -15.57 13.50
C PRO A 87 -4.76 -15.33 13.28
N THR A 88 -5.12 -14.58 12.23
CA THR A 88 -6.51 -14.33 11.85
C THR A 88 -6.79 -14.50 10.37
N ILE A 89 -5.76 -14.43 9.51
CA ILE A 89 -5.92 -14.53 8.06
C ILE A 89 -5.91 -16.00 7.65
N THR A 90 -7.07 -16.48 7.16
CA THR A 90 -7.23 -17.87 6.68
C THR A 90 -7.38 -17.98 5.16
N GLN A 91 -7.74 -16.89 4.49
CA GLN A 91 -8.00 -16.83 3.06
C GLN A 91 -7.34 -15.60 2.44
N THR A 92 -7.06 -15.67 1.14
CA THR A 92 -6.61 -14.54 0.34
C THR A 92 -7.76 -13.53 0.14
N ALA A 93 -7.43 -12.33 -0.32
CA ALA A 93 -8.43 -11.32 -0.73
C ALA A 93 -9.41 -11.81 -1.82
N ALA A 94 -9.06 -12.85 -2.58
CA ALA A 94 -9.92 -13.49 -3.57
C ALA A 94 -10.85 -14.59 -2.99
N GLY A 95 -10.76 -14.85 -1.68
CA GLY A 95 -11.52 -15.90 -0.99
C GLY A 95 -10.93 -17.30 -1.13
N GLU A 96 -9.66 -17.42 -1.51
CA GLU A 96 -8.98 -18.70 -1.71
C GLU A 96 -8.22 -19.13 -0.45
N PRO A 97 -8.06 -20.44 -0.18
CA PRO A 97 -7.22 -20.88 0.93
C PRO A 97 -5.81 -20.30 0.83
N SER A 98 -5.27 -19.85 1.97
CA SER A 98 -3.93 -19.26 2.04
C SER A 98 -2.98 -20.15 2.83
N SER A 99 -1.75 -20.32 2.33
CA SER A 99 -0.70 -21.05 3.05
C SER A 99 -0.34 -20.42 4.40
N LEU A 100 -0.60 -19.13 4.58
CA LEU A 100 -0.43 -18.43 5.84
C LEU A 100 -1.25 -19.06 6.97
N ALA A 101 -2.46 -19.58 6.66
CA ALA A 101 -3.35 -20.19 7.64
C ALA A 101 -2.72 -21.41 8.35
N GLU A 102 -1.82 -22.11 7.66
CA GLU A 102 -1.14 -23.31 8.13
C GLU A 102 0.33 -23.03 8.52
N THR A 103 0.79 -21.79 8.36
CA THR A 103 2.18 -21.40 8.61
C THR A 103 2.32 -20.73 9.97
N ALA A 104 2.96 -21.40 10.92
CA ALA A 104 3.36 -20.77 12.18
C ALA A 104 4.48 -19.75 11.93
N LEU A 105 4.19 -18.47 12.13
CA LEU A 105 5.15 -17.38 11.99
C LEU A 105 5.91 -17.17 13.31
N PRO A 106 7.27 -17.21 13.33
CA PRO A 106 8.02 -16.87 14.53
C PRO A 106 7.88 -15.38 14.86
N ALA A 107 7.36 -15.04 16.04
CA ALA A 107 7.25 -13.64 16.46
C ALA A 107 8.63 -12.96 16.51
N ALA A 108 8.68 -11.69 16.09
CA ALA A 108 9.85 -10.84 16.31
C ALA A 108 9.86 -10.31 17.75
N ASP A 109 11.04 -9.91 18.22
CA ASP A 109 11.24 -9.34 19.56
C ASP A 109 10.81 -7.87 19.64
N ALA A 110 10.84 -7.16 18.51
CA ALA A 110 10.35 -5.79 18.39
C ALA A 110 10.07 -5.43 16.92
N VAL A 111 9.31 -4.35 16.72
CA VAL A 111 9.10 -3.72 15.41
C VAL A 111 9.53 -2.26 15.48
N MET A 112 10.34 -1.84 14.52
CA MET A 112 10.75 -0.45 14.31
C MET A 112 10.13 0.08 13.02
N LEU A 113 9.45 1.22 13.11
CA LEU A 113 8.80 1.88 11.97
C LEU A 113 9.48 3.22 11.67
N LEU A 114 9.80 3.46 10.40
CA LEU A 114 10.34 4.74 9.93
C LEU A 114 9.54 5.26 8.74
N ALA A 115 8.98 6.47 8.88
CA ALA A 115 8.21 7.14 7.82
C ALA A 115 7.15 6.22 7.16
N ALA A 116 6.59 5.29 7.94
CA ALA A 116 5.66 4.30 7.46
C ALA A 116 4.23 4.87 7.39
N PRO A 117 3.47 4.61 6.31
CA PRO A 117 2.04 4.88 6.33
C PRO A 117 1.36 3.92 7.32
N ARG A 118 0.23 4.36 7.88
CA ARG A 118 -0.57 3.53 8.80
C ARG A 118 -1.00 2.20 8.20
N SER A 119 -1.29 2.18 6.90
CA SER A 119 -1.76 1.00 6.19
C SER A 119 -1.64 1.23 4.68
N ARG A 120 -1.22 0.18 3.95
CA ARG A 120 -1.24 0.18 2.48
C ARG A 120 -2.64 0.40 1.92
N HIS A 121 -3.65 -0.35 2.37
CA HIS A 121 -4.99 -0.27 1.79
C HIS A 121 -5.61 1.11 2.04
N ARG A 122 -5.46 1.67 3.25
CA ARG A 122 -5.96 3.02 3.56
C ARG A 122 -5.27 4.08 2.73
N LEU A 123 -3.94 4.01 2.62
CA LEU A 123 -3.16 4.95 1.81
C LEU A 123 -3.62 4.94 0.34
N LEU A 124 -3.80 3.76 -0.23
CA LEU A 124 -4.26 3.61 -1.61
C LEU A 124 -5.68 4.18 -1.80
N THR A 125 -6.59 3.96 -0.86
CA THR A 125 -7.94 4.57 -0.89
C THR A 125 -7.88 6.10 -0.75
N GLU A 126 -7.07 6.62 0.17
CA GLU A 126 -6.93 8.06 0.44
C GLU A 126 -6.32 8.85 -0.74
N PHE A 127 -5.73 8.15 -1.70
CA PHE A 127 -5.13 8.71 -2.91
C PHE A 127 -6.06 8.64 -4.13
N LEU A 128 -7.19 7.94 -4.05
CA LEU A 128 -8.13 7.85 -5.16
C LEU A 128 -8.80 9.18 -5.43
N ASP A 129 -8.89 9.55 -6.69
CA ASP A 129 -9.65 10.71 -7.15
C ASP A 129 -11.14 10.45 -7.02
N ALA A 130 -11.79 11.20 -6.13
CA ALA A 130 -13.21 11.09 -5.81
C ALA A 130 -14.12 11.60 -6.94
N SER A 131 -13.58 12.35 -7.90
CA SER A 131 -14.34 12.85 -9.06
C SER A 131 -14.60 11.77 -10.11
N ILE A 132 -13.83 10.68 -10.12
CA ILE A 132 -13.97 9.61 -11.11
C ILE A 132 -15.23 8.78 -10.80
N THR A 133 -16.18 8.82 -11.73
CA THR A 133 -17.49 8.14 -11.63
C THR A 133 -17.53 6.85 -12.43
N ASP A 134 -16.77 6.77 -13.53
CA ASP A 134 -16.63 5.58 -14.39
C ASP A 134 -15.15 5.16 -14.48
N GLU A 135 -14.85 3.93 -14.06
CA GLU A 135 -13.48 3.38 -14.09
C GLU A 135 -13.01 3.03 -15.52
N LEU A 136 -13.93 2.84 -16.47
CA LEU A 136 -13.61 2.55 -17.87
C LEU A 136 -13.34 3.81 -18.70
N GLN A 137 -13.84 4.97 -18.24
CA GLN A 137 -13.69 6.27 -18.91
C GLN A 137 -13.31 7.36 -17.89
N PRO A 138 -12.16 7.23 -17.20
CA PRO A 138 -11.78 8.09 -16.07
C PRO A 138 -11.61 9.57 -16.43
N GLU A 139 -11.47 9.88 -17.72
CA GLU A 139 -11.37 11.24 -18.26
C GLU A 139 -12.72 11.90 -18.56
N ARG A 140 -13.83 11.14 -18.55
CA ARG A 140 -15.16 11.62 -18.94
C ARG A 140 -16.09 11.74 -17.74
N ASN A 141 -17.01 12.69 -17.82
CA ASN A 141 -18.13 12.85 -16.87
C ASN A 141 -17.67 12.84 -15.40
N ARG A 142 -16.50 13.41 -15.13
CA ARG A 142 -15.97 13.59 -13.77
C ARG A 142 -16.89 14.52 -12.99
N ASP A 143 -17.05 14.22 -11.71
CA ASP A 143 -17.84 15.05 -10.81
C ASP A 143 -17.03 16.29 -10.40
N ALA A 144 -17.36 17.44 -10.99
CA ALA A 144 -16.62 18.69 -10.82
C ALA A 144 -16.57 19.16 -9.36
N GLU A 145 -17.56 18.81 -8.53
CA GLU A 145 -17.57 19.14 -7.09
C GLU A 145 -16.46 18.42 -6.33
N PHE A 146 -16.04 17.24 -6.82
CA PHE A 146 -15.02 16.40 -6.21
C PHE A 146 -13.71 16.35 -7.02
N ASP A 147 -13.57 17.16 -8.08
CA ASP A 147 -12.31 17.26 -8.80
C ASP A 147 -11.40 18.28 -8.11
N LEU A 148 -10.46 17.80 -7.30
CA LEU A 148 -9.56 18.68 -6.53
C LEU A 148 -8.68 19.58 -7.41
N TYR A 149 -8.50 19.23 -8.68
CA TYR A 149 -7.63 19.94 -9.61
C TYR A 149 -8.38 20.80 -10.62
N ASP A 150 -9.72 20.71 -10.65
CA ASP A 150 -10.55 21.58 -11.47
C ASP A 150 -10.62 22.98 -10.82
N PRO A 151 -10.17 24.04 -11.51
CA PRO A 151 -10.30 25.41 -11.01
C PRO A 151 -11.77 25.85 -10.84
N ALA A 152 -12.72 25.17 -11.50
CA ALA A 152 -14.15 25.42 -11.36
C ALA A 152 -14.78 24.68 -10.17
N ASN A 153 -14.03 23.83 -9.45
CA ASN A 153 -14.54 23.16 -8.25
C ASN A 153 -14.95 24.22 -7.20
N PRO A 154 -16.21 24.24 -6.73
CA PRO A 154 -16.66 25.19 -5.72
C PRO A 154 -15.96 25.01 -4.36
N ASN A 155 -15.40 23.83 -4.10
CA ASN A 155 -14.66 23.50 -2.90
C ASN A 155 -13.15 23.72 -3.15
N GLN A 156 -12.62 24.82 -2.62
CA GLN A 156 -11.20 25.16 -2.71
C GLN A 156 -10.54 25.10 -1.31
N PRO A 157 -9.24 24.79 -1.23
CA PRO A 157 -8.53 24.78 0.04
C PRO A 157 -8.38 26.21 0.62
N PRO A 158 -8.47 26.39 1.94
CA PRO A 158 -8.64 25.36 2.96
C PRO A 158 -10.04 24.73 2.92
N TYR A 159 -10.10 23.41 2.94
CA TYR A 159 -11.34 22.67 2.74
C TYR A 159 -12.19 22.65 4.01
N SER A 160 -13.51 22.74 3.86
CA SER A 160 -14.42 22.58 4.99
C SER A 160 -14.43 21.14 5.50
N ALA A 161 -14.77 20.94 6.78
CA ALA A 161 -14.90 19.61 7.37
C ALA A 161 -15.95 18.76 6.63
N ASP A 162 -17.06 19.37 6.22
CA ASP A 162 -18.15 18.71 5.49
C ASP A 162 -17.69 18.22 4.11
N PHE A 163 -16.95 19.05 3.36
CA PHE A 163 -16.37 18.64 2.09
C PHE A 163 -15.38 17.49 2.28
N LEU A 164 -14.50 17.58 3.28
CA LEU A 164 -13.52 16.53 3.54
C LEU A 164 -14.20 15.20 3.89
N ALA A 165 -15.26 15.22 4.70
CA ALA A 165 -16.04 14.02 5.01
C ALA A 165 -16.63 13.41 3.74
N ALA A 166 -17.34 14.21 2.94
CA ALA A 166 -17.94 13.77 1.67
C ALA A 166 -16.90 13.25 0.67
N TYR A 167 -15.74 13.91 0.57
CA TYR A 167 -14.64 13.51 -0.28
C TYR A 167 -14.10 12.14 0.11
N ARG A 168 -13.83 11.92 1.41
CA ARG A 168 -13.34 10.62 1.92
C ARG A 168 -14.37 9.51 1.73
N ASP A 169 -15.66 9.80 1.82
CA ASP A 169 -16.71 8.82 1.55
C ASP A 169 -16.76 8.44 0.08
N ARG A 170 -16.65 9.41 -0.84
CA ARG A 170 -16.53 9.16 -2.28
C ARG A 170 -15.29 8.33 -2.64
N GLN A 171 -14.15 8.56 -1.99
CA GLN A 171 -12.95 7.73 -2.16
C GLN A 171 -13.19 6.27 -1.74
N ARG A 172 -13.85 6.05 -0.60
CA ARG A 172 -14.20 4.71 -0.12
C ARG A 172 -15.21 4.04 -1.05
N GLU A 173 -16.20 4.77 -1.52
CA GLU A 173 -17.20 4.25 -2.47
C GLU A 173 -16.54 3.83 -3.79
N ARG A 174 -15.66 4.69 -4.33
CA ARG A 174 -14.86 4.36 -5.51
C ARG A 174 -14.01 3.12 -5.32
N ASN A 175 -13.33 3.00 -4.17
CA ASN A 175 -12.57 1.80 -3.82
C ASN A 175 -13.45 0.55 -3.82
N ARG A 176 -14.66 0.61 -3.21
CA ARG A 176 -15.62 -0.51 -3.21
C ARG A 176 -16.07 -0.89 -4.61
N ARG A 177 -16.34 0.07 -5.50
CA ARG A 177 -16.68 -0.20 -6.90
C ARG A 177 -15.55 -0.94 -7.63
N ILE A 178 -14.31 -0.47 -7.49
CA ILE A 178 -13.13 -1.12 -8.07
C ILE A 178 -12.98 -2.56 -7.53
N THR A 179 -13.11 -2.74 -6.22
CA THR A 179 -13.06 -4.07 -5.59
C THR A 179 -14.16 -4.98 -6.12
N ALA A 180 -15.40 -4.51 -6.23
CA ALA A 180 -16.51 -5.28 -6.77
C ALA A 180 -16.26 -5.69 -8.23
N LEU A 181 -15.71 -4.80 -9.06
CA LEU A 181 -15.35 -5.10 -10.45
C LEU A 181 -14.30 -6.21 -10.53
N ALA A 182 -13.26 -6.15 -9.69
CA ALA A 182 -12.25 -7.19 -9.60
C ALA A 182 -12.83 -8.53 -9.12
N GLN A 183 -13.66 -8.51 -8.08
CA GLN A 183 -14.31 -9.72 -7.54
C GLN A 183 -15.27 -10.36 -8.55
N GLN A 184 -16.08 -9.54 -9.24
CA GLN A 184 -16.97 -10.03 -10.28
C GLN A 184 -16.17 -10.67 -11.42
N LYS A 185 -15.06 -10.05 -11.84
CA LYS A 185 -14.20 -10.62 -12.89
C LYS A 185 -13.63 -11.99 -12.52
N LEU A 186 -13.24 -12.18 -11.27
CA LEU A 186 -12.78 -13.48 -10.75
C LEU A 186 -13.93 -14.49 -10.71
N GLN A 187 -15.14 -14.06 -10.35
CA GLN A 187 -16.32 -14.92 -10.36
C GLN A 187 -16.68 -15.37 -11.79
N ASP A 188 -16.65 -14.46 -12.76
CA ASP A 188 -16.90 -14.79 -14.18
C ASP A 188 -15.94 -15.87 -14.69
N PHE A 189 -14.67 -15.83 -14.27
CA PHE A 189 -13.68 -16.86 -14.61
C PHE A 189 -13.99 -18.21 -13.97
N ARG A 190 -14.47 -18.24 -12.72
CA ARG A 190 -14.90 -19.46 -12.05
C ARG A 190 -16.11 -20.08 -12.75
N ASP A 191 -17.11 -19.27 -13.06
CA ASP A 191 -18.34 -19.70 -13.73
C ASP A 191 -18.08 -20.22 -15.16
N ALA A 192 -17.06 -19.67 -15.84
CA ALA A 192 -16.59 -20.15 -17.14
C ALA A 192 -15.67 -21.39 -17.07
N GLY A 193 -15.47 -21.99 -15.90
CA GLY A 193 -14.59 -23.16 -15.72
C GLY A 193 -13.10 -22.84 -15.88
N ARG A 194 -12.69 -21.58 -15.70
CA ARG A 194 -11.32 -21.08 -15.86
C ARG A 194 -10.80 -20.44 -14.56
N PRO A 195 -10.80 -21.12 -13.40
CA PRO A 195 -10.49 -20.52 -12.11
C PRO A 195 -9.06 -19.96 -11.99
N GLN A 196 -8.15 -20.37 -12.89
CA GLN A 196 -6.76 -19.89 -12.94
C GLN A 196 -6.53 -18.76 -13.95
N ALA A 197 -7.60 -18.23 -14.57
CA ALA A 197 -7.46 -17.12 -15.49
C ALA A 197 -7.14 -15.82 -14.75
N GLU A 198 -6.25 -15.03 -15.34
CA GLU A 198 -5.81 -13.76 -14.78
C GLU A 198 -6.38 -12.57 -15.57
N HIS A 199 -6.56 -11.44 -14.89
CA HIS A 199 -6.94 -10.19 -15.53
C HIS A 199 -6.26 -9.01 -14.84
N ALA A 200 -5.36 -8.35 -15.56
CA ALA A 200 -4.73 -7.11 -15.10
C ALA A 200 -5.53 -5.90 -15.60
N PHE A 201 -5.66 -4.88 -14.74
CA PHE A 201 -6.26 -3.59 -15.10
C PHE A 201 -5.54 -2.45 -14.37
N VAL A 202 -5.75 -1.23 -14.85
CA VAL A 202 -5.15 -0.02 -14.30
C VAL A 202 -6.19 0.74 -13.49
N VAL A 203 -5.79 1.27 -12.32
CA VAL A 203 -6.60 2.22 -11.56
C VAL A 203 -6.06 3.63 -11.82
N HIS A 204 -6.87 4.45 -12.49
CA HIS A 204 -6.51 5.83 -12.85
C HIS A 204 -6.78 6.81 -11.70
N GLY A 205 -6.20 8.01 -11.75
CA GLY A 205 -6.46 9.05 -10.74
C GLY A 205 -6.13 8.59 -9.31
N THR A 206 -4.88 8.19 -9.08
CA THR A 206 -4.37 7.69 -7.77
C THR A 206 -3.45 8.72 -7.11
N MET A 207 -3.66 9.98 -7.45
CA MET A 207 -2.94 11.12 -6.92
C MET A 207 -3.94 12.22 -6.56
N ALA A 208 -4.86 11.96 -5.63
CA ALA A 208 -5.89 12.93 -5.24
C ALA A 208 -6.16 12.89 -3.74
N ASP A 209 -5.18 13.31 -2.94
CA ASP A 209 -5.35 13.50 -1.51
C ASP A 209 -5.48 14.99 -1.17
N PRO A 210 -6.58 15.43 -0.53
CA PRO A 210 -6.76 16.83 -0.10
C PRO A 210 -5.59 17.40 0.71
N ARG A 211 -4.86 16.55 1.45
CA ARG A 211 -3.68 16.95 2.26
C ARG A 211 -2.57 17.61 1.42
N TRP A 212 -2.50 17.32 0.13
CA TRP A 212 -1.46 17.90 -0.72
C TRP A 212 -1.79 19.34 -1.15
N LEU A 213 -3.07 19.70 -1.19
CA LEU A 213 -3.54 21.04 -1.59
C LEU A 213 -3.88 21.92 -0.39
N ASP A 214 -4.17 21.31 0.75
CA ASP A 214 -4.47 21.99 2.01
C ASP A 214 -3.44 21.60 3.11
N PRO A 215 -2.53 22.51 3.49
CA PRO A 215 -1.53 22.26 4.52
C PRO A 215 -2.13 22.25 5.94
N THR A 216 -3.38 22.67 6.12
CA THR A 216 -4.03 22.70 7.44
C THR A 216 -4.48 21.30 7.91
N ILE A 217 -4.67 20.36 6.99
CA ILE A 217 -5.10 18.98 7.28
C ILE A 217 -3.90 18.17 7.79
N GLU A 218 -3.88 17.65 9.03
CA GLU A 218 -2.69 16.96 9.57
C GLU A 218 -1.42 17.83 9.42
N PRO A 219 -1.36 18.99 10.10
CA PRO A 219 -0.30 19.96 9.88
C PRO A 219 1.06 19.35 10.20
N ASN A 220 1.93 19.37 9.20
CA ASN A 220 3.35 19.09 9.31
C ASN A 220 4.06 20.20 8.49
N GLY A 221 5.37 20.37 8.60
CA GLY A 221 6.10 21.46 7.92
C GLY A 221 6.09 21.44 6.38
N ARG A 222 5.17 20.69 5.75
CA ARG A 222 4.99 20.61 4.30
C ARG A 222 4.53 21.94 3.71
N ARG A 223 5.02 22.22 2.50
CA ARG A 223 4.52 23.34 1.70
C ARG A 223 3.22 22.94 1.00
N ARG A 224 2.31 23.90 0.84
CA ARG A 224 1.09 23.73 0.04
C ARG A 224 1.44 23.36 -1.40
N GLY A 225 0.68 22.44 -2.01
CA GLY A 225 0.90 21.99 -3.38
C GLY A 225 2.09 21.03 -3.54
N GLY A 226 2.59 20.46 -2.44
CA GLY A 226 3.61 19.39 -2.48
C GLY A 226 2.97 18.03 -2.25
N ALA A 227 3.15 17.10 -3.18
CA ALA A 227 2.92 15.67 -2.99
C ALA A 227 4.25 14.91 -2.91
N ILE A 228 4.21 13.67 -2.42
CA ILE A 228 5.40 12.83 -2.22
C ILE A 228 6.19 12.57 -3.52
N TRP A 229 5.56 12.73 -4.68
CA TRP A 229 6.14 12.50 -6.01
C TRP A 229 6.28 13.79 -6.86
N GLY A 230 6.15 14.96 -6.24
CA GLY A 230 6.23 16.26 -6.93
C GLY A 230 4.95 17.09 -6.78
N THR A 231 4.79 18.10 -7.64
CA THR A 231 3.58 18.93 -7.65
C THR A 231 2.40 18.09 -8.15
N PRO A 232 1.36 17.85 -7.34
CA PRO A 232 0.17 17.15 -7.80
C PRO A 232 -0.54 18.05 -8.81
N ARG A 233 -0.60 17.61 -10.07
CA ARG A 233 -1.31 18.28 -11.17
C ARG A 233 -1.98 17.22 -12.02
N TRP A 234 -3.09 17.59 -12.66
CA TRP A 234 -3.63 16.79 -13.75
C TRP A 234 -2.73 16.87 -15.00
N PRO A 235 -2.59 15.79 -15.80
CA PRO A 235 -2.67 14.39 -15.41
C PRO A 235 -1.30 14.00 -14.83
N THR A 236 -1.18 13.35 -13.67
CA THR A 236 0.14 12.87 -13.22
C THR A 236 0.43 11.49 -13.82
N PRO A 237 1.30 11.36 -14.83
CA PRO A 237 2.49 10.55 -14.65
C PRO A 237 3.38 11.29 -13.64
N ALA A 238 3.99 10.57 -12.69
CA ALA A 238 5.18 11.12 -12.06
C ALA A 238 6.16 11.53 -13.18
N PRO A 239 6.91 12.64 -13.09
CA PRO A 239 7.93 12.92 -14.08
C PRO A 239 8.90 11.74 -14.07
N ALA A 240 8.98 11.04 -15.21
CA ALA A 240 10.07 10.12 -15.47
C ALA A 240 11.35 10.95 -15.33
N ARG A 241 12.15 10.64 -14.31
CA ARG A 241 13.57 11.00 -14.29
C ARG A 241 14.35 9.82 -14.84
#